data_AF-A0A1X0R8U6-F1
#
_entry.id   AF-A0A1X0R8U6-F1
#
_cell.length_a   1.000
_cell.length_b   1.000
_cell.length_c   1.000
_cell.angle_alpha   90.00
_cell.angle_beta   90.00
_cell.angle_gamma   90.00
#
_symmetry.space_group_name_H-M   'P 1'
#
loop_
_entity.id
_entity.type
_entity.pdbx_description
1 polymer ?
#
loop_
_entity_poly.entity_id
_entity_poly.type
_entity_poly.pdbx_seq_one_letter_code
_entity_poly.pdbx_strand_id
1 'polypeptide(L)'
;MVGLPARGKTYISQKVCRYLTWLGIKTKVFNVGNYRRKLHGASLPHTFFDPHNSIGEQQRREAAAAALQDMIEWFNNDQGIVAIYDATNSTKKRRRWLYEKLSKHDIQVLFIESICQDEALILANIKEVKLSSPDYANTDPDEAAVDFIARIDHYKEQYETITEKDLTFIKLINVGSQNIINMIQGYLESRIVYYLMNLHIAPRKIYFSRHGESQYNLEGKIGGDSSLSERGLLYATKLPELIQNLGTQDLVIWTSTLKRTIETSQYLDYPKLQWKALDELDAGVCDGMTYEEIEQKYPEDFANRDEDKFNYRYRGGESYRDVVLRLEPIIMELERHENILIIGHQAILRCIYAYFMNYNHEDLPYIKIPLHTVIELTPKAYGCEEKRYKVDIDAVDTHRPKLKKSPSVRKLGKINLGASGEIVREPMSPIIPISPNLFPRTSSNPSTIDLSEPALGSLE
;
A
#
# COMPACT_ATOMS: atom_id res chain seq x y z
N MET A 1 14.20 8.51 0.26
CA MET A 1 13.47 9.74 0.64
C MET A 1 14.39 10.96 0.69
N VAL A 2 13.86 12.16 0.43
CA VAL A 2 14.55 13.46 0.54
C VAL A 2 13.59 14.49 1.16
N GLY A 3 14.11 15.41 1.98
CA GLY A 3 13.34 16.55 2.50
C GLY A 3 13.59 16.85 3.98
N LEU A 4 13.17 18.03 4.42
CA LEU A 4 13.31 18.50 5.80
C LEU A 4 12.54 17.61 6.82
N PRO A 5 12.91 17.63 8.11
CA PRO A 5 12.11 16.97 9.16
C PRO A 5 10.65 17.47 9.20
N ALA A 6 9.73 16.62 9.69
CA ALA A 6 8.27 16.90 9.72
C ALA A 6 7.64 17.26 8.36
N ARG A 7 8.17 16.68 7.26
CA ARG A 7 7.61 16.79 5.90
C ARG A 7 7.02 15.45 5.42
N GLY A 8 6.42 14.65 6.29
CA GLY A 8 5.73 13.41 5.88
C GLY A 8 6.58 12.28 5.28
N LYS A 9 7.92 12.35 5.29
CA LYS A 9 8.78 11.31 4.68
C LYS A 9 8.53 9.90 5.21
N THR A 10 8.48 9.74 6.53
CA THR A 10 8.26 8.44 7.15
C THR A 10 6.83 7.94 6.89
N TYR A 11 5.83 8.82 6.91
CA TYR A 11 4.46 8.50 6.48
C TYR A 11 4.42 7.97 5.04
N ILE A 12 5.01 8.71 4.09
CA ILE A 12 5.08 8.30 2.68
C ILE A 12 5.83 6.96 2.55
N SER A 13 6.95 6.80 3.26
CA SER A 13 7.75 5.56 3.24
C SER A 13 6.93 4.36 3.67
N GLN A 14 6.18 4.48 4.77
CA GLN A 14 5.35 3.40 5.27
C GLN A 14 4.17 3.11 4.35
N LYS A 15 3.51 4.13 3.80
CA LYS A 15 2.43 3.95 2.82
C LYS A 15 2.89 3.26 1.55
N VAL A 16 4.00 3.70 0.95
CA VAL A 16 4.58 3.06 -0.24
C VAL A 16 4.98 1.62 0.08
N CYS A 17 5.63 1.37 1.23
CA CYS A 17 5.99 0.01 1.65
C CYS A 17 4.77 -0.89 1.75
N ARG A 18 3.71 -0.42 2.41
CA ARG A 18 2.46 -1.14 2.61
C ARG A 18 1.77 -1.46 1.29
N TYR A 19 1.65 -0.47 0.41
CA TYR A 19 1.07 -0.64 -0.92
C TYR A 19 1.82 -1.68 -1.76
N LEU A 20 3.14 -1.56 -1.86
CA LEU A 20 3.95 -2.50 -2.63
C LEU A 20 3.91 -3.92 -2.02
N THR A 21 3.98 -4.02 -0.69
CA THR A 21 3.87 -5.33 0.00
C THR A 21 2.49 -5.95 -0.20
N TRP A 22 1.42 -5.15 -0.15
CA TRP A 22 0.06 -5.60 -0.41
C TRP A 22 -0.08 -6.16 -1.83
N LEU A 23 0.56 -5.55 -2.83
CA LEU A 23 0.65 -6.07 -4.20
C LEU A 23 1.54 -7.33 -4.34
N GLY A 24 2.23 -7.75 -3.29
CA GLY A 24 3.16 -8.89 -3.29
C GLY A 24 4.58 -8.57 -3.73
N ILE A 25 4.95 -7.29 -3.77
CA ILE A 25 6.33 -6.86 -4.05
C ILE A 25 7.08 -6.82 -2.72
N LYS A 26 8.12 -7.66 -2.60
CA LYS A 26 8.95 -7.75 -1.38
C LYS A 26 9.65 -6.41 -1.12
N THR A 27 9.12 -5.66 -0.15
CA THR A 27 9.49 -4.27 0.12
C THR A 27 9.84 -4.06 1.60
N LYS A 28 10.84 -3.22 1.90
CA LYS A 28 11.24 -2.92 3.29
C LYS A 28 11.71 -1.48 3.47
N VAL A 29 11.39 -0.89 4.63
CA VAL A 29 11.86 0.46 5.02
C VAL A 29 13.13 0.36 5.87
N PHE A 30 14.14 1.15 5.51
CA PHE A 30 15.39 1.34 6.25
C PHE A 30 15.42 2.77 6.80
N ASN A 31 14.91 2.96 8.02
CA ASN A 31 14.84 4.27 8.65
C ASN A 31 16.14 4.59 9.38
N VAL A 32 16.93 5.53 8.85
CA VAL A 32 18.25 5.91 9.40
C VAL A 32 18.14 6.46 10.82
N GLY A 33 17.00 7.05 11.19
CA GLY A 33 16.73 7.48 12.56
C GLY A 33 16.77 6.34 13.57
N ASN A 34 16.26 5.15 13.21
CA ASN A 34 16.34 3.95 14.05
C ASN A 34 17.79 3.48 14.25
N TYR A 35 18.60 3.49 13.18
CA TYR A 35 20.02 3.13 13.27
C TYR A 35 20.79 4.12 14.16
N ARG A 36 20.54 5.43 13.99
CA ARG A 36 21.15 6.45 14.86
C ARG A 36 20.79 6.24 16.33
N ARG A 37 19.51 5.96 16.64
CA ARG A 37 19.08 5.68 18.01
C ARG A 37 19.73 4.43 18.59
N LYS A 38 19.88 3.37 17.79
CA LYS A 38 20.52 2.12 18.20
C LYS A 38 22.01 2.30 18.49
N LEU A 39 22.72 3.12 17.70
CA LEU A 39 24.16 3.30 17.80
C LEU A 39 24.58 4.40 18.78
N HIS A 40 23.83 5.49 18.89
CA HIS A 40 24.23 6.70 19.61
C HIS A 40 23.19 7.18 20.63
N GLY A 41 22.13 6.40 20.87
CA GLY A 41 21.08 6.73 21.83
C GLY A 41 19.93 7.57 21.26
N ALA A 42 18.82 7.57 21.98
CA ALA A 42 17.67 8.44 21.75
C ALA A 42 17.84 9.77 22.51
N SER A 43 16.92 10.71 22.28
CA SER A 43 16.84 11.99 23.03
C SER A 43 18.09 12.87 22.96
N LEU A 44 18.74 12.88 21.80
CA LEU A 44 19.84 13.82 21.52
C LEU A 44 19.26 15.22 21.25
N PRO A 45 19.88 16.29 21.81
CA PRO A 45 19.41 17.66 21.63
C PRO A 45 19.55 18.13 20.18
N HIS A 46 18.84 19.18 19.79
CA HIS A 46 18.91 19.75 18.44
C HIS A 46 20.34 20.10 18.00
N THR A 47 21.23 20.47 18.93
CA THR A 47 22.67 20.75 18.68
C THR A 47 23.46 19.54 18.16
N PHE A 48 22.97 18.31 18.37
CA PHE A 48 23.49 17.13 17.71
C PHE A 48 23.31 17.20 16.18
N PHE A 49 22.24 17.87 15.74
CA PHE A 49 21.90 18.00 14.33
C PHE A 49 22.51 19.23 13.65
N ASP A 50 23.20 20.07 14.41
CA ASP A 50 23.93 21.24 13.91
C ASP A 50 24.92 20.81 12.80
N PRO A 51 24.95 21.51 11.65
CA PRO A 51 25.90 21.23 10.58
C PRO A 51 27.37 21.44 10.95
N HIS A 52 27.65 22.28 11.94
CA HIS A 52 29.00 22.57 12.44
C HIS A 52 29.46 21.61 13.54
N ASN A 53 28.57 20.76 14.04
CA ASN A 53 28.92 19.70 14.98
C ASN A 53 29.55 18.49 14.25
N SER A 54 30.89 18.46 14.22
CA SER A 54 31.66 17.40 13.53
C SER A 54 31.40 16.00 14.09
N ILE A 55 31.26 15.87 15.41
CA ILE A 55 30.95 14.59 16.06
C ILE A 55 29.54 14.12 15.66
N GLY A 56 28.56 15.03 15.70
CA GLY A 56 27.18 14.74 15.30
C GLY A 56 27.05 14.42 13.81
N GLU A 57 27.82 15.07 12.93
CA GLU A 57 27.92 14.70 11.51
C GLU A 57 28.47 13.29 11.33
N GLN A 58 29.59 12.98 12.00
CA GLN A 58 30.23 11.66 11.91
C GLN A 58 29.28 10.55 12.37
N GLN A 59 28.63 10.70 13.52
CA GLN A 59 27.68 9.71 14.04
C GLN A 59 26.45 9.53 13.12
N ARG A 60 25.93 10.61 12.54
CA ARG A 60 24.85 10.52 11.53
C ARG A 60 25.32 9.83 10.24
N ARG A 61 26.59 9.98 9.87
CA ARG A 61 27.18 9.30 8.71
C ARG A 61 27.40 7.81 8.98
N GLU A 62 27.83 7.43 10.18
CA GLU A 62 27.94 6.04 10.62
C GLU A 62 26.57 5.33 10.59
N ALA A 63 25.54 5.95 11.16
CA ALA A 63 24.18 5.41 11.11
C ALA A 63 23.63 5.26 9.69
N ALA A 64 23.92 6.24 8.81
CA ALA A 64 23.55 6.17 7.40
C ALA A 64 24.28 5.03 6.66
N ALA A 65 25.58 4.85 6.92
CA ALA A 65 26.37 3.79 6.32
C ALA A 65 25.89 2.39 6.78
N ALA A 66 25.58 2.24 8.07
CA ALA A 66 25.03 1.00 8.62
C ALA A 66 23.68 0.66 7.97
N ALA A 67 22.76 1.63 7.89
CA ALA A 67 21.46 1.42 7.25
C ALA A 67 21.58 1.04 5.76
N LEU A 68 22.54 1.64 5.04
CA LEU A 68 22.80 1.35 3.63
C LEU A 68 23.39 -0.05 3.45
N GLN A 69 24.28 -0.47 4.34
CA GLN A 69 24.89 -1.80 4.31
C GLN A 69 23.82 -2.89 4.53
N ASP A 70 23.02 -2.78 5.59
CA ASP A 70 21.91 -3.70 5.86
C ASP A 70 20.92 -3.77 4.68
N MET A 71 20.72 -2.64 3.99
CA MET A 71 19.86 -2.58 2.81
C MET A 71 20.43 -3.36 1.63
N ILE A 72 21.72 -3.22 1.35
CA ILE A 72 22.40 -3.95 0.28
C ILE A 72 22.43 -5.46 0.61
N GLU A 73 22.71 -5.82 1.86
CA GLU A 73 22.65 -7.21 2.31
C GLU A 73 21.26 -7.81 2.16
N TRP A 74 20.21 -7.05 2.47
CA TRP A 74 18.84 -7.50 2.28
C TRP A 74 18.47 -7.74 0.81
N PHE A 75 18.95 -6.92 -0.12
CA PHE A 75 18.80 -7.20 -1.55
C PHE A 75 19.46 -8.54 -1.93
N ASN A 76 20.70 -8.75 -1.48
CA ASN A 76 21.51 -9.91 -1.86
C ASN A 76 21.04 -11.22 -1.21
N ASN A 77 20.69 -11.18 0.07
CA ASN A 77 20.45 -12.37 0.89
C ASN A 77 18.96 -12.73 0.96
N ASP A 78 18.08 -11.72 1.02
CA ASP A 78 16.65 -11.92 1.16
C ASP A 78 15.92 -11.81 -0.18
N GLN A 79 16.59 -11.59 -1.31
CA GLN A 79 15.94 -11.35 -2.62
C GLN A 79 14.91 -10.21 -2.53
N GLY A 80 15.26 -9.14 -1.80
CA GLY A 80 14.45 -7.93 -1.74
C GLY A 80 14.24 -7.31 -3.12
N ILE A 81 13.09 -6.66 -3.35
CA ILE A 81 12.78 -6.03 -4.65
C ILE A 81 12.79 -4.51 -4.56
N VAL A 82 12.23 -3.93 -3.49
CA VAL A 82 12.22 -2.48 -3.26
C VAL A 82 12.67 -2.18 -1.84
N ALA A 83 13.66 -1.30 -1.68
CA ALA A 83 14.06 -0.79 -0.37
C ALA A 83 13.81 0.71 -0.27
N ILE A 84 13.20 1.14 0.83
CA ILE A 84 12.91 2.55 1.08
C ILE A 84 13.89 3.07 2.12
N TYR A 85 14.91 3.78 1.65
CA TYR A 85 15.89 4.44 2.51
C TYR A 85 15.32 5.77 3.05
N ASP A 86 14.82 5.75 4.29
CA ASP A 86 14.14 6.87 4.94
C ASP A 86 15.11 7.70 5.80
N ALA A 87 15.50 8.85 5.24
CA ALA A 87 16.34 9.86 5.86
C ALA A 87 16.06 11.24 5.23
N THR A 88 16.68 12.29 5.76
CA THR A 88 16.56 13.66 5.20
C THR A 88 17.22 13.79 3.84
N ASN A 89 18.43 13.20 3.67
CA ASN A 89 19.22 13.25 2.43
C ASN A 89 19.22 14.64 1.78
N SER A 90 19.35 15.67 2.62
CA SER A 90 19.09 17.07 2.31
C SER A 90 20.15 17.74 1.43
N THR A 91 21.31 17.12 1.23
CA THR A 91 22.42 17.69 0.45
C THR A 91 22.65 16.92 -0.85
N LYS A 92 23.11 17.61 -1.90
CA LYS A 92 23.51 16.99 -3.18
C LYS A 92 24.59 15.94 -2.97
N LYS A 93 25.59 16.25 -2.13
CA LYS A 93 26.69 15.34 -1.79
C LYS A 93 26.17 14.01 -1.22
N ARG A 94 25.16 14.05 -0.33
CA ARG A 94 24.57 12.83 0.25
C ARG A 94 23.81 12.02 -0.79
N ARG A 95 23.04 12.67 -1.66
CA ARG A 95 22.29 11.99 -2.74
C ARG A 95 23.22 11.36 -3.76
N ARG A 96 24.26 12.06 -4.19
CA ARG A 96 25.26 11.52 -5.12
C ARG A 96 26.00 10.32 -4.51
N TRP A 97 26.36 10.38 -3.23
CA TRP A 97 26.94 9.23 -2.52
C TRP A 97 26.01 8.00 -2.52
N LEU A 98 24.71 8.19 -2.25
CA LEU A 98 23.72 7.10 -2.31
C LEU A 98 23.61 6.52 -3.72
N TYR A 99 23.46 7.38 -4.73
CA TYR A 99 23.36 6.98 -6.13
C TYR A 99 24.57 6.16 -6.56
N GLU A 100 25.79 6.67 -6.38
CA GLU A 100 27.02 5.99 -6.77
C GLU A 100 27.24 4.67 -6.03
N LYS A 101 26.90 4.61 -4.73
CA LYS A 101 27.01 3.38 -3.96
C LYS A 101 26.04 2.32 -4.46
N LEU A 102 24.79 2.67 -4.69
CA LEU A 102 23.75 1.72 -5.10
C LEU A 102 23.92 1.28 -6.55
N SER A 103 24.31 2.17 -7.45
CA SER A 103 24.60 1.81 -8.84
C SER A 103 25.75 0.82 -8.99
N LYS A 104 26.75 0.84 -8.08
CA LYS A 104 27.83 -0.17 -8.05
C LYS A 104 27.36 -1.58 -7.67
N HIS A 105 26.17 -1.69 -7.09
CA HIS A 105 25.51 -2.95 -6.75
C HIS A 105 24.36 -3.26 -7.72
N ASP A 106 24.30 -2.59 -8.88
CA ASP A 106 23.23 -2.73 -9.87
C ASP A 106 21.81 -2.44 -9.32
N ILE A 107 21.72 -1.59 -8.28
CA ILE A 107 20.46 -1.17 -7.68
C ILE A 107 20.01 0.16 -8.29
N GLN A 108 18.80 0.17 -8.86
CA GLN A 108 18.15 1.37 -9.39
C GLN A 108 17.73 2.32 -8.25
N VAL A 109 17.82 3.63 -8.49
CA VAL A 109 17.57 4.65 -7.46
C VAL A 109 16.50 5.65 -7.91
N LEU A 110 15.37 5.65 -7.21
CA LEU A 110 14.32 6.66 -7.32
C LEU A 110 14.33 7.55 -6.07
N PHE A 111 14.56 8.85 -6.25
CA PHE A 111 14.43 9.82 -5.16
C PHE A 111 12.99 10.32 -5.03
N ILE A 112 12.42 10.23 -3.84
CA ILE A 112 11.12 10.84 -3.49
C ILE A 112 11.40 12.01 -2.54
N GLU A 113 11.25 13.23 -3.05
CA GLU A 113 11.41 14.46 -2.28
C GLU A 113 10.05 14.97 -1.81
N SER A 114 9.90 15.17 -0.50
CA SER A 114 8.69 15.79 0.05
C SER A 114 8.97 17.21 0.51
N ILE A 115 8.25 18.16 -0.08
CA ILE A 115 8.33 19.59 0.18
C ILE A 115 6.98 20.03 0.69
N CYS A 116 6.93 20.59 1.90
CA CYS A 116 5.73 21.22 2.45
C CYS A 116 6.14 22.58 3.01
N GLN A 117 5.44 23.61 2.55
CA GLN A 117 5.61 25.00 2.97
C GLN A 117 4.42 25.48 3.83
N ASP A 118 3.38 24.68 3.96
CA ASP A 118 2.21 24.96 4.79
C ASP A 118 2.57 24.84 6.28
N GLU A 119 2.62 25.98 6.96
CA GLU A 119 2.99 26.07 8.38
C GLU A 119 2.01 25.32 9.29
N ALA A 120 0.71 25.32 8.99
CA ALA A 120 -0.29 24.63 9.79
C ALA A 120 -0.08 23.12 9.72
N LEU A 121 0.18 22.58 8.53
CA LEU A 121 0.51 21.16 8.34
C LEU A 121 1.83 20.78 8.99
N ILE A 122 2.84 21.65 8.91
CA ILE A 122 4.13 21.43 9.57
C ILE A 122 3.94 21.36 11.09
N LEU A 123 3.19 22.29 11.67
CA LEU A 123 2.89 22.31 13.10
C LEU A 123 2.07 21.09 13.54
N ALA A 124 1.09 20.67 12.73
CA ALA A 124 0.32 19.46 12.99
C ALA A 124 1.21 18.21 12.97
N ASN A 125 2.08 18.07 11.95
CA ASN A 125 3.06 16.99 11.86
C ASN A 125 4.03 16.99 13.05
N ILE A 126 4.49 18.17 13.48
CA ILE A 126 5.34 18.32 14.65
C ILE A 126 4.59 17.82 15.90
N LYS A 127 3.33 18.22 16.11
CA LYS A 127 2.48 17.74 17.21
C LYS A 127 2.31 16.21 17.21
N GLU A 128 2.03 15.62 16.07
CA GLU A 128 1.88 14.16 15.96
C GLU A 128 3.21 13.41 16.21
N VAL A 129 4.32 13.92 15.66
CA VAL A 129 5.67 13.36 15.88
C VAL A 129 6.13 13.54 17.32
N LYS A 130 5.80 14.65 17.99
CA LYS A 130 6.10 14.91 19.41
C LYS A 130 5.50 13.84 20.32
N LEU A 131 4.25 13.45 20.07
CA LEU A 131 3.51 12.52 20.91
C LEU A 131 3.92 11.04 20.70
N SER A 132 4.59 10.73 19.59
CA SER A 132 4.87 9.35 19.17
C SER A 132 6.35 9.03 18.95
N SER A 133 7.24 10.04 18.91
CA SER A 133 8.66 9.84 18.65
C SER A 133 9.43 9.39 19.90
N PRO A 134 10.25 8.32 19.80
CA PRO A 134 11.16 7.92 20.87
C PRO A 134 12.20 8.99 21.24
N ASP A 135 12.47 9.97 20.37
CA ASP A 135 13.42 11.05 20.66
C ASP A 135 12.89 11.99 21.77
N TYR A 136 11.57 12.08 21.99
CA TYR A 136 10.95 13.05 22.91
C TYR A 136 10.06 12.39 23.98
N ALA A 137 10.17 11.06 24.17
CA ALA A 137 9.26 10.29 25.01
C ALA A 137 9.17 10.79 26.47
N ASN A 138 10.21 11.45 26.99
CA ASN A 138 10.28 11.95 28.37
C ASN A 138 10.48 13.47 28.44
N THR A 139 10.16 14.20 27.36
CA THR A 139 10.34 15.66 27.29
C THR A 139 8.98 16.34 27.34
N ASP A 140 8.91 17.51 27.97
CA ASP A 140 7.71 18.33 27.94
C ASP A 140 7.30 18.66 26.47
N PRO A 141 6.00 18.60 26.10
CA PRO A 141 5.56 18.82 24.72
C PRO A 141 5.94 20.17 24.11
N ASP A 142 6.03 21.22 24.93
CA ASP A 142 6.39 22.57 24.49
C ASP A 142 7.91 22.69 24.36
N GLU A 143 8.68 22.14 25.29
CA GLU A 143 10.15 22.05 25.16
C GLU A 143 10.57 21.21 23.94
N ALA A 144 9.91 20.08 23.71
CA ALA A 144 10.09 19.24 22.52
C ALA A 144 9.76 20.00 21.23
N ALA A 145 8.82 20.96 21.27
CA ALA A 145 8.50 21.83 20.14
C ALA A 145 9.69 22.70 19.76
N VAL A 146 10.23 23.39 20.76
CA VAL A 146 11.32 24.34 20.59
C VAL A 146 12.56 23.62 20.07
N ASP A 147 12.92 22.48 20.70
CA ASP A 147 14.04 21.65 20.23
C ASP A 147 13.82 21.17 18.78
N PHE A 148 12.62 20.67 18.45
CA PHE A 148 12.36 20.16 17.11
C PHE A 148 12.36 21.26 16.03
N ILE A 149 11.89 22.46 16.35
CA ILE A 149 11.95 23.63 15.45
C ILE A 149 13.41 24.01 15.21
N ALA A 150 14.20 24.15 16.27
CA ALA A 150 15.63 24.45 16.15
C ALA A 150 16.38 23.37 15.36
N ARG A 151 15.99 22.10 15.52
CA ARG A 151 16.50 20.99 14.70
C ARG A 151 16.14 21.15 13.23
N ILE A 152 14.92 21.59 12.89
CA ILE A 152 14.54 21.87 11.49
C ILE A 152 15.42 22.99 10.93
N ASP A 153 15.68 24.04 11.70
CA ASP A 153 16.47 25.19 11.25
C ASP A 153 17.90 24.80 10.89
N HIS A 154 18.55 23.94 11.71
CA HIS A 154 19.84 23.34 11.37
C HIS A 154 19.84 22.61 10.01
N TYR A 155 18.74 21.92 9.66
CA TYR A 155 18.62 21.28 8.34
C TYR A 155 18.35 22.27 7.21
N LYS A 156 17.66 23.39 7.46
CA LYS A 156 17.38 24.41 6.44
C LYS A 156 18.66 25.06 5.92
N GLU A 157 19.64 25.29 6.80
CA GLU A 157 20.93 25.92 6.45
C GLU A 157 21.69 25.19 5.33
N GLN A 158 21.53 23.86 5.27
CA GLN A 158 22.22 23.01 4.28
C GLN A 158 21.25 22.36 3.28
N TYR A 159 19.97 22.71 3.30
CA TYR A 159 18.99 22.02 2.45
C TYR A 159 19.10 22.44 0.99
N GLU A 160 19.45 21.47 0.15
CA GLU A 160 19.53 21.61 -1.29
C GLU A 160 18.44 20.74 -1.94
N THR A 161 17.40 21.38 -2.49
CA THR A 161 16.37 20.68 -3.26
C THR A 161 16.99 19.89 -4.42
N ILE A 162 16.34 18.80 -4.88
CA ILE A 162 16.83 18.04 -6.03
C ILE A 162 16.82 18.90 -7.31
N THR A 163 17.96 19.07 -7.97
CA THR A 163 18.04 19.77 -9.28
C THR A 163 18.86 18.99 -10.31
N GLU A 164 19.41 17.85 -9.91
CA GLU A 164 20.25 16.97 -10.71
C GLU A 164 19.40 16.30 -11.80
N LYS A 165 19.59 16.72 -13.07
CA LYS A 165 18.78 16.25 -14.22
C LYS A 165 19.02 14.79 -14.58
N ASP A 166 20.18 14.26 -14.19
CA ASP A 166 20.61 12.87 -14.39
C ASP A 166 20.05 11.90 -13.35
N LEU A 167 19.32 12.38 -12.32
CA LEU A 167 18.71 11.52 -11.30
C LEU A 167 17.24 11.23 -11.61
N THR A 168 16.80 10.01 -11.32
CA THR A 168 15.39 9.62 -11.34
C THR A 168 14.70 10.09 -10.06
N PHE A 169 13.68 10.94 -10.17
CA PHE A 169 13.02 11.50 -9.00
C PHE A 169 11.55 11.91 -9.21
N ILE A 170 10.85 12.01 -8.09
CA ILE A 170 9.59 12.75 -7.95
C ILE A 170 9.70 13.73 -6.78
N LYS A 171 9.23 14.96 -6.99
CA LYS A 171 9.00 15.95 -5.94
C LYS A 171 7.52 16.08 -5.68
N LEU A 172 7.13 15.90 -4.42
CA LEU A 172 5.77 16.10 -3.91
C LEU A 172 5.74 17.44 -3.18
N ILE A 173 5.19 18.46 -3.83
CA ILE A 173 5.11 19.82 -3.29
C ILE A 173 3.72 20.05 -2.69
N ASN A 174 3.69 20.50 -1.45
CA ASN A 174 2.49 20.74 -0.64
C ASN A 174 1.53 19.56 -0.69
N VAL A 175 2.03 18.38 -0.32
CA VAL A 175 1.23 17.15 -0.24
C VAL A 175 0.61 16.76 -1.60
N GLY A 176 1.36 16.98 -2.68
CA GLY A 176 0.94 16.57 -4.02
C GLY A 176 0.11 17.59 -4.78
N SER A 177 -0.11 18.81 -4.24
CA SER A 177 -0.70 19.92 -5.01
C SER A 177 0.08 20.20 -6.30
N GLN A 178 1.39 20.00 -6.28
CA GLN A 178 2.22 19.99 -7.47
C GLN A 178 3.21 18.83 -7.41
N ASN A 179 3.38 18.15 -8.54
CA ASN A 179 4.32 17.04 -8.70
C ASN A 179 5.33 17.39 -9.80
N ILE A 180 6.62 17.22 -9.53
CA ILE A 180 7.70 17.36 -10.53
C ILE A 180 8.35 16.00 -10.69
N ILE A 181 8.30 15.43 -11.89
CA ILE A 181 8.75 14.06 -12.18
C ILE A 181 9.89 14.13 -13.19
N ASN A 182 10.95 13.36 -12.96
CA ASN A 182 12.12 13.31 -13.83
C ASN A 182 12.62 11.86 -14.01
N MET A 183 12.92 11.49 -15.26
CA MET A 183 13.62 10.25 -15.63
C MET A 183 12.99 8.95 -15.09
N ILE A 184 11.66 8.89 -15.04
CA ILE A 184 10.92 7.64 -14.75
C ILE A 184 10.90 6.78 -16.00
N GLN A 185 11.53 5.61 -15.95
CA GLN A 185 11.73 4.74 -17.11
C GLN A 185 11.21 3.31 -16.86
N GLY A 186 11.13 2.88 -15.60
CA GLY A 186 10.71 1.55 -15.20
C GLY A 186 9.24 1.43 -14.81
N TYR A 187 8.72 0.20 -14.87
CA TYR A 187 7.37 -0.15 -14.41
C TYR A 187 7.16 0.08 -12.91
N LEU A 188 8.11 -0.33 -12.06
CA LEU A 188 7.99 -0.12 -10.62
C LEU A 188 8.07 1.35 -10.25
N GLU A 189 8.94 2.11 -10.93
CA GLU A 189 9.08 3.55 -10.73
C GLU A 189 7.78 4.28 -11.10
N SER A 190 7.19 3.97 -12.27
CA SER A 190 5.94 4.58 -12.71
C SER A 190 4.77 4.23 -11.80
N ARG A 191 4.72 2.99 -11.28
CA ARG A 191 3.72 2.54 -10.30
C ARG A 191 3.86 3.27 -8.97
N ILE A 192 5.08 3.43 -8.45
CA ILE A 192 5.33 4.21 -7.23
C ILE A 192 4.91 5.66 -7.44
N VAL A 193 5.28 6.28 -8.55
CA VAL A 193 4.89 7.65 -8.89
C VAL A 193 3.38 7.80 -8.98
N TYR A 194 2.69 6.87 -9.65
CA TYR A 194 1.24 6.87 -9.74
C TYR A 194 0.59 6.78 -8.37
N TYR A 195 1.04 5.87 -7.49
CA TYR A 195 0.54 5.80 -6.12
C TYR A 195 0.75 7.10 -5.34
N LEU A 196 1.96 7.68 -5.40
CA LEU A 196 2.30 8.91 -4.70
C LEU A 196 1.43 10.10 -5.11
N MET A 197 1.10 10.20 -6.40
CA MET A 197 0.23 11.26 -6.95
C MET A 197 -1.23 11.15 -6.48
N ASN A 198 -1.63 10.01 -5.94
CA ASN A 198 -2.97 9.75 -5.42
C ASN A 198 -3.07 9.87 -3.90
N LEU A 199 -1.95 10.11 -3.20
CA LEU A 199 -1.96 10.24 -1.74
C LEU A 199 -2.49 11.60 -1.29
N HIS A 200 -3.37 11.60 -0.30
CA HIS A 200 -3.66 12.79 0.50
C HIS A 200 -3.47 12.53 2.01
N ILE A 201 -3.39 13.63 2.77
CA ILE A 201 -3.23 13.61 4.23
C ILE A 201 -4.47 14.10 5.00
N ALA A 202 -5.52 14.54 4.29
CA ALA A 202 -6.76 14.93 4.93
C ALA A 202 -7.30 13.77 5.80
N PRO A 203 -7.59 14.03 7.10
CA PRO A 203 -8.25 13.06 7.96
C PRO A 203 -9.57 12.62 7.34
N ARG A 204 -9.82 11.32 7.32
CA ARG A 204 -11.03 10.73 6.74
C ARG A 204 -11.39 9.44 7.45
N LYS A 205 -12.63 9.00 7.25
CA LYS A 205 -13.11 7.72 7.73
C LYS A 205 -13.57 6.85 6.57
N ILE A 206 -13.17 5.60 6.60
CA ILE A 206 -13.57 4.59 5.62
C ILE A 206 -14.43 3.57 6.36
N TYR A 207 -15.65 3.39 5.90
CA TYR A 207 -16.60 2.46 6.49
C TYR A 207 -16.73 1.23 5.62
N PHE A 208 -16.68 0.05 6.23
CA PHE A 208 -16.98 -1.21 5.57
C PHE A 208 -18.23 -1.80 6.14
N SER A 209 -19.10 -2.29 5.26
CA SER A 209 -20.16 -3.21 5.60
C SER A 209 -20.15 -4.31 4.56
N ARG A 210 -20.38 -5.56 4.97
CA ARG A 210 -20.86 -6.53 3.98
C ARG A 210 -22.27 -6.14 3.55
N HIS A 211 -22.73 -6.68 2.43
CA HIS A 211 -24.17 -6.79 2.20
C HIS A 211 -24.87 -7.42 3.43
N GLY A 212 -26.16 -7.15 3.59
CA GLY A 212 -27.01 -7.91 4.51
C GLY A 212 -26.97 -9.41 4.20
N GLU A 213 -27.34 -10.25 5.17
CA GLU A 213 -27.40 -11.70 4.98
C GLU A 213 -28.21 -12.07 3.74
N SER A 214 -27.63 -12.85 2.82
CA SER A 214 -28.29 -13.30 1.59
C SER A 214 -28.90 -14.69 1.71
N GLN A 215 -29.75 -15.08 0.74
CA GLN A 215 -30.29 -16.45 0.68
C GLN A 215 -29.17 -17.49 0.61
N TYR A 216 -28.13 -17.26 -0.20
CA TYR A 216 -26.97 -18.16 -0.25
C TYR A 216 -26.19 -18.23 1.05
N ASN A 217 -26.19 -17.18 1.88
CA ASN A 217 -25.59 -17.28 3.21
C ASN A 217 -26.36 -18.27 4.09
N LEU A 218 -27.70 -18.21 4.09
CA LEU A 218 -28.54 -19.17 4.82
C LEU A 218 -28.34 -20.61 4.35
N GLU A 219 -28.17 -20.80 3.04
CA GLU A 219 -27.94 -22.11 2.42
C GLU A 219 -26.48 -22.60 2.54
N GLY A 220 -25.56 -21.79 3.06
CA GLY A 220 -24.14 -22.13 3.15
C GLY A 220 -23.39 -22.14 1.80
N LYS A 221 -23.98 -21.54 0.75
CA LYS A 221 -23.42 -21.48 -0.60
C LYS A 221 -22.47 -20.30 -0.78
N ILE A 222 -21.44 -20.49 -1.60
CA ILE A 222 -20.48 -19.45 -1.97
C ILE A 222 -20.83 -18.79 -3.31
N GLY A 223 -20.41 -17.52 -3.46
CA GLY A 223 -20.54 -16.76 -4.70
C GLY A 223 -22.00 -16.50 -5.13
N GLY A 224 -22.30 -16.62 -6.42
CA GLY A 224 -23.60 -16.37 -7.03
C GLY A 224 -24.11 -14.93 -6.90
N ASP A 225 -25.38 -14.72 -7.25
CA ASP A 225 -26.06 -13.42 -7.23
C ASP A 225 -27.44 -13.48 -6.55
N SER A 226 -27.52 -14.17 -5.40
CA SER A 226 -28.75 -14.28 -4.61
C SER A 226 -29.13 -12.94 -3.97
N SER A 227 -30.44 -12.66 -3.86
CA SER A 227 -30.99 -11.53 -3.09
C SER A 227 -30.79 -11.69 -1.58
N LEU A 228 -31.10 -10.63 -0.85
CA LEU A 228 -31.13 -10.61 0.62
C LEU A 228 -32.16 -11.60 1.20
N SER A 229 -31.85 -12.08 2.40
CA SER A 229 -32.81 -12.73 3.29
C SER A 229 -33.70 -11.69 3.99
N GLU A 230 -34.72 -12.16 4.72
CA GLU A 230 -35.53 -11.27 5.57
C GLU A 230 -34.67 -10.51 6.60
N ARG A 231 -33.69 -11.19 7.23
CA ARG A 231 -32.75 -10.54 8.16
C ARG A 231 -31.81 -9.58 7.46
N GLY A 232 -31.39 -9.89 6.23
CA GLY A 232 -30.60 -9.00 5.39
C GLY A 232 -31.35 -7.73 5.00
N LEU A 233 -32.64 -7.83 4.67
CA LEU A 233 -33.50 -6.68 4.41
C LEU A 233 -33.73 -5.84 5.68
N LEU A 234 -33.92 -6.49 6.84
CA LEU A 234 -33.98 -5.79 8.12
C LEU A 234 -32.68 -5.03 8.41
N TYR A 235 -31.52 -5.61 8.11
CA TYR A 235 -30.25 -4.91 8.24
C TYR A 235 -30.17 -3.70 7.31
N ALA A 236 -30.60 -3.84 6.04
CA ALA A 236 -30.64 -2.74 5.08
C ALA A 236 -31.50 -1.57 5.56
N THR A 237 -32.63 -1.83 6.23
CA THR A 237 -33.50 -0.77 6.77
C THR A 237 -32.94 -0.09 8.03
N LYS A 238 -32.06 -0.77 8.79
CA LYS A 238 -31.39 -0.21 9.97
C LYS A 238 -30.07 0.50 9.67
N LEU A 239 -29.47 0.24 8.51
CA LEU A 239 -28.19 0.83 8.13
C LEU A 239 -28.22 2.37 8.05
N PRO A 240 -29.27 3.05 7.54
CA PRO A 240 -29.33 4.52 7.52
C PRO A 240 -29.23 5.16 8.89
N GLU A 241 -29.97 4.65 9.88
CA GLU A 241 -29.93 5.14 11.27
C GLU A 241 -28.52 5.01 11.86
N LEU A 242 -27.87 3.85 11.64
CA LEU A 242 -26.51 3.63 12.10
C LEU A 242 -25.52 4.60 11.45
N ILE A 243 -25.57 4.78 10.12
CA ILE A 243 -24.64 5.66 9.39
C ILE A 243 -24.84 7.13 9.81
N GLN A 244 -26.08 7.59 9.98
CA GLN A 244 -26.37 8.94 10.48
C GLN A 244 -25.77 9.17 11.87
N ASN A 245 -25.89 8.19 12.77
CA ASN A 245 -25.33 8.27 14.12
C ASN A 245 -23.79 8.33 14.15
N LEU A 246 -23.11 7.91 13.08
CA LEU A 246 -21.65 8.03 12.94
C LEU A 246 -21.20 9.42 12.48
N GLY A 247 -22.13 10.33 12.18
CA GLY A 247 -21.86 11.73 11.85
C GLY A 247 -21.36 11.98 10.42
N THR A 248 -21.72 11.10 9.47
CA THR A 248 -21.22 11.17 8.09
C THR A 248 -22.15 12.00 7.21
N GLN A 249 -21.90 13.31 7.12
CA GLN A 249 -22.67 14.23 6.27
C GLN A 249 -22.23 14.17 4.80
N ASP A 250 -20.92 14.17 4.54
CA ASP A 250 -20.34 14.04 3.20
C ASP A 250 -19.80 12.63 2.99
N LEU A 251 -20.68 11.71 2.57
CA LEU A 251 -20.39 10.28 2.37
C LEU A 251 -20.75 9.84 0.95
N VAL A 252 -19.86 9.07 0.33
CA VAL A 252 -20.15 8.36 -0.92
C VAL A 252 -20.24 6.87 -0.65
N ILE A 253 -21.24 6.21 -1.22
CA ILE A 253 -21.44 4.76 -1.07
C ILE A 253 -20.91 4.05 -2.30
N TRP A 254 -20.04 3.06 -2.08
CA TRP A 254 -19.59 2.14 -3.11
C TRP A 254 -20.21 0.77 -2.91
N THR A 255 -20.74 0.20 -3.98
CA THR A 255 -21.25 -1.17 -4.00
C THR A 255 -20.54 -1.98 -5.07
N SER A 256 -20.64 -3.31 -4.96
CA SER A 256 -20.41 -4.19 -6.12
C SER A 256 -21.53 -4.02 -7.16
N THR A 257 -21.48 -4.82 -8.23
CA THR A 257 -22.58 -4.95 -9.19
C THR A 257 -23.58 -6.06 -8.82
N LEU A 258 -23.34 -6.80 -7.74
CA LEU A 258 -24.20 -7.90 -7.28
C LEU A 258 -25.38 -7.42 -6.45
N LYS A 259 -26.55 -8.04 -6.67
CA LYS A 259 -27.87 -7.64 -6.15
C LYS A 259 -27.85 -7.38 -4.66
N ARG A 260 -27.29 -8.28 -3.88
CA ARG A 260 -27.24 -8.18 -2.42
C ARG A 260 -26.59 -6.89 -1.90
N THR A 261 -25.55 -6.37 -2.56
CA THR A 261 -24.95 -5.09 -2.14
C THR A 261 -25.82 -3.89 -2.53
N ILE A 262 -26.47 -3.97 -3.70
CA ILE A 262 -27.37 -2.94 -4.21
C ILE A 262 -28.61 -2.85 -3.30
N GLU A 263 -29.25 -3.98 -3.02
CA GLU A 263 -30.41 -4.10 -2.10
C GLU A 263 -30.05 -3.61 -0.69
N THR A 264 -28.83 -3.87 -0.20
CA THR A 264 -28.39 -3.38 1.13
C THR A 264 -28.29 -1.85 1.16
N SER A 265 -27.87 -1.24 0.05
CA SER A 265 -27.69 0.21 -0.05
C SER A 265 -28.97 1.00 -0.31
N GLN A 266 -30.09 0.33 -0.60
CA GLN A 266 -31.28 0.95 -1.21
C GLN A 266 -31.91 2.06 -0.36
N TYR A 267 -31.83 1.95 0.97
CA TYR A 267 -32.42 2.93 1.90
C TYR A 267 -31.44 4.04 2.34
N LEU A 268 -30.19 3.99 1.88
CA LEU A 268 -29.21 5.02 2.20
C LEU A 268 -29.31 6.17 1.20
N ASP A 269 -29.66 7.37 1.65
CA ASP A 269 -29.83 8.54 0.78
C ASP A 269 -28.51 9.31 0.56
N TYR A 270 -27.53 8.63 -0.03
CA TYR A 270 -26.24 9.20 -0.41
C TYR A 270 -25.92 8.87 -1.88
N PRO A 271 -25.00 9.63 -2.52
CA PRO A 271 -24.47 9.27 -3.84
C PRO A 271 -23.91 7.85 -3.85
N LYS A 272 -24.31 7.05 -4.85
CA LYS A 272 -23.90 5.64 -4.97
C LYS A 272 -23.13 5.42 -6.26
N LEU A 273 -22.01 4.72 -6.15
CA LEU A 273 -21.19 4.28 -7.28
C LEU A 273 -21.06 2.77 -7.26
N GLN A 274 -21.30 2.12 -8.40
CA GLN A 274 -21.17 0.67 -8.54
C GLN A 274 -19.84 0.35 -9.21
N TRP A 275 -19.09 -0.58 -8.61
CA TRP A 275 -17.78 -0.97 -9.09
C TRP A 275 -17.75 -2.48 -9.33
N LYS A 276 -17.54 -2.90 -10.58
CA LYS A 276 -17.34 -4.32 -10.91
C LYS A 276 -16.11 -4.91 -10.19
N ALA A 277 -15.10 -4.09 -9.94
CA ALA A 277 -13.93 -4.48 -9.16
C ALA A 277 -14.27 -4.81 -7.68
N LEU A 278 -15.46 -4.47 -7.19
CA LEU A 278 -15.95 -4.84 -5.86
C LEU A 278 -16.82 -6.12 -5.86
N ASP A 279 -17.09 -6.74 -7.01
CA ASP A 279 -17.76 -8.06 -7.07
C ASP A 279 -16.96 -9.10 -6.27
N GLU A 280 -17.67 -10.01 -5.57
CA GLU A 280 -17.08 -11.07 -4.76
C GLU A 280 -16.07 -11.90 -5.56
N LEU A 281 -15.11 -12.51 -4.85
CA LEU A 281 -14.16 -13.45 -5.43
C LEU A 281 -14.89 -14.52 -6.24
N ASP A 282 -14.52 -14.66 -7.51
CA ASP A 282 -15.12 -15.63 -8.43
C ASP A 282 -14.69 -17.06 -8.06
N ALA A 283 -15.65 -17.89 -7.67
CA ALA A 283 -15.41 -19.29 -7.32
C ALA A 283 -15.38 -20.23 -8.54
N GLY A 284 -15.56 -19.71 -9.76
CA GLY A 284 -15.52 -20.45 -11.02
C GLY A 284 -16.50 -21.62 -11.02
N VAL A 285 -16.01 -22.83 -11.26
CA VAL A 285 -16.84 -24.06 -11.26
C VAL A 285 -17.47 -24.40 -9.91
N CYS A 286 -17.06 -23.74 -8.83
CA CYS A 286 -17.59 -23.92 -7.48
C CYS A 286 -18.64 -22.86 -7.09
N ASP A 287 -19.02 -21.97 -8.02
CA ASP A 287 -20.03 -20.96 -7.77
C ASP A 287 -21.40 -21.58 -7.44
N GLY A 288 -22.06 -21.09 -6.40
CA GLY A 288 -23.35 -21.62 -5.92
C GLY A 288 -23.29 -22.96 -5.19
N MET A 289 -22.10 -23.50 -4.89
CA MET A 289 -21.93 -24.73 -4.08
C MET A 289 -21.72 -24.42 -2.60
N THR A 290 -22.05 -25.37 -1.73
CA THR A 290 -21.60 -25.35 -0.33
C THR A 290 -20.15 -25.86 -0.21
N TYR A 291 -19.51 -25.62 0.93
CA TYR A 291 -18.15 -26.15 1.15
C TYR A 291 -18.12 -27.69 1.20
N GLU A 292 -19.18 -28.32 1.71
CA GLU A 292 -19.32 -29.78 1.76
C GLU A 292 -19.47 -30.36 0.35
N GLU A 293 -20.24 -29.71 -0.53
CA GLU A 293 -20.35 -30.12 -1.94
C GLU A 293 -19.00 -30.00 -2.66
N ILE A 294 -18.23 -28.94 -2.40
CA ILE A 294 -16.89 -28.75 -2.97
C ILE A 294 -15.93 -29.83 -2.46
N GLU A 295 -15.95 -30.15 -1.16
CA GLU A 295 -15.10 -31.20 -0.59
C GLU A 295 -15.41 -32.58 -1.21
N GLN A 296 -16.68 -32.88 -1.46
CA GLN A 296 -17.09 -34.15 -2.08
C GLN A 296 -16.75 -34.21 -3.58
N LYS A 297 -17.01 -33.13 -4.33
CA LYS A 297 -16.87 -33.09 -5.78
C LYS A 297 -15.44 -32.81 -6.24
N TYR A 298 -14.70 -31.99 -5.47
CA TYR A 298 -13.36 -31.52 -5.77
C TYR A 298 -12.45 -31.59 -4.52
N PRO A 299 -12.19 -32.80 -3.97
CA PRO A 299 -11.46 -32.97 -2.71
C PRO A 299 -10.02 -32.41 -2.77
N GLU A 300 -9.35 -32.53 -3.92
CA GLU A 300 -8.01 -31.98 -4.11
C GLU A 300 -8.00 -30.45 -4.08
N ASP A 301 -8.97 -29.82 -4.73
CA ASP A 301 -9.12 -28.35 -4.75
C ASP A 301 -9.43 -27.82 -3.34
N PHE A 302 -10.28 -28.52 -2.59
CA PHE A 302 -10.59 -28.20 -1.19
C PHE A 302 -9.33 -28.25 -0.31
N ALA A 303 -8.52 -29.30 -0.44
CA ALA A 303 -7.27 -29.46 0.30
C ALA A 303 -6.22 -28.39 -0.11
N ASN A 304 -6.04 -28.16 -1.41
CA ASN A 304 -5.08 -27.17 -1.94
C ASN A 304 -5.44 -25.75 -1.45
N ARG A 305 -6.73 -25.42 -1.42
CA ARG A 305 -7.20 -24.14 -0.89
C ARG A 305 -6.94 -23.97 0.60
N ASP A 306 -7.01 -25.05 1.37
CA ASP A 306 -6.70 -25.01 2.81
C ASP A 306 -5.21 -24.90 3.09
N GLU A 307 -4.37 -25.47 2.21
CA GLU A 307 -2.91 -25.38 2.32
C GLU A 307 -2.39 -23.97 2.02
N ASP A 308 -2.83 -23.35 0.93
CA ASP A 308 -2.44 -22.00 0.51
C ASP A 308 -3.63 -21.20 -0.02
N LYS A 309 -4.47 -20.74 0.91
CA LYS A 309 -5.71 -20.00 0.59
C LYS A 309 -5.47 -18.69 -0.15
N PHE A 310 -4.28 -18.08 -0.02
CA PHE A 310 -4.00 -16.80 -0.68
C PHE A 310 -3.72 -17.00 -2.17
N ASN A 311 -2.88 -17.98 -2.51
CA ASN A 311 -2.48 -18.22 -3.90
C ASN A 311 -3.36 -19.24 -4.63
N TYR A 312 -4.14 -20.06 -3.92
CA TYR A 312 -5.08 -20.98 -4.56
C TYR A 312 -6.08 -20.22 -5.43
N ARG A 313 -6.12 -20.56 -6.72
CA ARG A 313 -7.06 -20.03 -7.70
C ARG A 313 -8.11 -21.08 -8.02
N TYR A 314 -9.39 -20.74 -7.88
CA TYR A 314 -10.48 -21.62 -8.31
C TYR A 314 -10.40 -21.91 -9.81
N ARG A 315 -10.81 -23.11 -10.22
CA ARG A 315 -10.86 -23.48 -11.65
C ARG A 315 -11.87 -22.59 -12.37
N GLY A 316 -11.38 -21.80 -13.33
CA GLY A 316 -12.18 -20.81 -14.06
C GLY A 316 -12.58 -19.60 -13.21
N GLY A 317 -11.96 -19.39 -12.04
CA GLY A 317 -12.25 -18.28 -11.13
C GLY A 317 -10.98 -17.57 -10.66
N GLU A 318 -11.04 -16.99 -9.46
CA GLU A 318 -10.01 -16.13 -8.88
C GLU A 318 -9.32 -16.76 -7.65
N SER A 319 -8.14 -16.26 -7.35
CA SER A 319 -7.46 -16.36 -6.06
C SER A 319 -7.58 -15.05 -5.28
N TYR A 320 -7.22 -15.05 -3.99
CA TYR A 320 -7.08 -13.78 -3.24
C TYR A 320 -6.00 -12.87 -3.85
N ARG A 321 -4.93 -13.45 -4.44
CA ARG A 321 -3.93 -12.69 -5.20
C ARG A 321 -4.55 -11.96 -6.40
N ASP A 322 -5.44 -12.61 -7.14
CA ASP A 322 -6.12 -11.98 -8.28
C ASP A 322 -7.01 -10.83 -7.84
N VAL A 323 -7.75 -11.05 -6.75
CA VAL A 323 -8.59 -10.01 -6.13
C VAL A 323 -7.75 -8.81 -5.70
N VAL A 324 -6.59 -9.03 -5.06
CA VAL A 324 -5.66 -7.93 -4.70
C VAL A 324 -5.25 -7.13 -5.93
N LEU A 325 -4.87 -7.79 -7.03
CA LEU A 325 -4.49 -7.09 -8.26
C LEU A 325 -5.68 -6.32 -8.88
N ARG A 326 -6.88 -6.92 -8.91
CA ARG A 326 -8.11 -6.29 -9.41
C ARG A 326 -8.56 -5.11 -8.56
N LEU A 327 -8.25 -5.11 -7.26
CA LEU A 327 -8.59 -4.05 -6.31
C LEU A 327 -7.60 -2.89 -6.29
N GLU A 328 -6.48 -2.96 -7.01
CA GLU A 328 -5.51 -1.88 -7.05
C GLU A 328 -6.15 -0.51 -7.42
N PRO A 329 -6.99 -0.39 -8.47
CA PRO A 329 -7.68 0.87 -8.77
C PRO A 329 -8.61 1.35 -7.65
N ILE A 330 -9.24 0.42 -6.93
CA ILE A 330 -10.09 0.73 -5.77
C ILE A 330 -9.25 1.32 -4.64
N ILE A 331 -8.07 0.75 -4.37
CA ILE A 331 -7.14 1.31 -3.38
C ILE A 331 -6.67 2.71 -3.78
N MET A 332 -6.41 2.96 -5.07
CA MET A 332 -6.04 4.30 -5.53
C MET A 332 -7.15 5.32 -5.26
N GLU A 333 -8.39 4.99 -5.60
CA GLU A 333 -9.52 5.88 -5.34
C GLU A 333 -9.76 6.07 -3.83
N LEU A 334 -9.66 5.02 -3.01
CA LEU A 334 -9.74 5.15 -1.55
C LEU A 334 -8.61 6.00 -0.95
N GLU A 335 -7.47 6.08 -1.63
CA GLU A 335 -6.38 6.95 -1.25
C GLU A 335 -6.57 8.41 -1.66
N ARG A 336 -7.49 8.70 -2.60
CA ARG A 336 -7.86 10.04 -3.09
C ARG A 336 -9.10 10.64 -2.42
N HIS A 337 -10.06 9.79 -2.08
CA HIS A 337 -11.38 10.20 -1.61
C HIS A 337 -11.43 10.45 -0.09
N GLU A 338 -12.41 11.25 0.33
CA GLU A 338 -12.69 11.51 1.75
C GLU A 338 -13.50 10.37 2.40
N ASN A 339 -14.68 10.65 2.96
CA ASN A 339 -15.44 9.61 3.65
C ASN A 339 -16.18 8.71 2.65
N ILE A 340 -15.94 7.40 2.75
CA ILE A 340 -16.57 6.38 1.90
C ILE A 340 -17.18 5.28 2.76
N LEU A 341 -18.36 4.81 2.36
CA LEU A 341 -18.93 3.54 2.82
C LEU A 341 -18.86 2.51 1.69
N ILE A 342 -18.10 1.44 1.89
CA ILE A 342 -18.07 0.29 0.97
C ILE A 342 -19.03 -0.77 1.48
N ILE A 343 -20.07 -1.05 0.70
CA ILE A 343 -20.95 -2.21 0.88
C ILE A 343 -20.47 -3.32 -0.06
N GLY A 344 -19.65 -4.22 0.48
CA GLY A 344 -18.94 -5.23 -0.29
C GLY A 344 -19.23 -6.66 0.17
N HIS A 345 -18.26 -7.54 -0.09
CA HIS A 345 -18.35 -8.96 0.22
C HIS A 345 -17.20 -9.45 1.10
N GLN A 346 -17.24 -10.71 1.49
CA GLN A 346 -16.33 -11.21 2.50
C GLN A 346 -14.89 -11.24 2.00
N ALA A 347 -14.60 -11.78 0.81
CA ALA A 347 -13.21 -11.83 0.32
C ALA A 347 -12.68 -10.44 -0.07
N ILE A 348 -13.54 -9.62 -0.67
CA ILE A 348 -13.21 -8.26 -1.11
C ILE A 348 -12.84 -7.36 0.06
N LEU A 349 -13.70 -7.31 1.09
CA LEU A 349 -13.43 -6.47 2.26
C LEU A 349 -12.23 -6.97 3.06
N ARG A 350 -11.93 -8.27 3.07
CA ARG A 350 -10.66 -8.78 3.64
C ARG A 350 -9.44 -8.18 2.95
N CYS A 351 -9.44 -8.10 1.61
CA CYS A 351 -8.32 -7.58 0.84
C CYS A 351 -8.09 -6.08 1.11
N ILE A 352 -9.16 -5.29 1.08
CA ILE A 352 -9.10 -3.84 1.33
C ILE A 352 -8.73 -3.57 2.78
N TYR A 353 -9.33 -4.28 3.73
CA TYR A 353 -9.01 -4.16 5.15
C TYR A 353 -7.54 -4.53 5.42
N ALA A 354 -7.02 -5.59 4.80
CA ALA A 354 -5.62 -5.98 4.93
C ALA A 354 -4.66 -4.89 4.45
N TYR A 355 -5.02 -4.15 3.39
CA TYR A 355 -4.25 -2.99 2.94
C TYR A 355 -4.17 -1.90 4.04
N PHE A 356 -5.29 -1.47 4.61
CA PHE A 356 -5.29 -0.38 5.60
C PHE A 356 -4.65 -0.79 6.93
N MET A 357 -4.90 -2.02 7.36
CA MET A 357 -4.42 -2.55 8.64
C MET A 357 -3.05 -3.24 8.54
N ASN A 358 -2.43 -3.24 7.34
CA ASN A 358 -1.10 -3.78 7.08
C ASN A 358 -0.96 -5.29 7.43
N TYR A 359 -1.98 -6.09 7.10
CA TYR A 359 -1.91 -7.55 7.25
C TYR A 359 -1.06 -8.16 6.12
N ASN A 360 -0.33 -9.23 6.46
CA ASN A 360 0.39 -10.03 5.47
C ASN A 360 -0.58 -10.92 4.66
N HIS A 361 -0.08 -11.49 3.56
CA HIS A 361 -0.86 -12.36 2.67
C HIS A 361 -1.29 -13.69 3.31
N GLU A 362 -0.56 -14.20 4.30
CA GLU A 362 -0.89 -15.46 4.97
C GLU A 362 -2.10 -15.36 5.90
N ASP A 363 -2.33 -14.17 6.45
CA ASP A 363 -3.41 -13.86 7.39
C ASP A 363 -4.62 -13.24 6.68
N LEU A 364 -4.41 -12.54 5.55
CA LEU A 364 -5.43 -11.82 4.80
C LEU A 364 -6.70 -12.65 4.52
N PRO A 365 -6.63 -13.90 3.99
CA PRO A 365 -7.81 -14.71 3.69
C PRO A 365 -8.64 -15.15 4.92
N TYR A 366 -8.14 -14.90 6.13
CA TYR A 366 -8.72 -15.33 7.40
C TYR A 366 -9.17 -14.17 8.29
N ILE A 367 -9.05 -12.92 7.82
CA ILE A 367 -9.55 -11.76 8.59
C ILE A 367 -11.06 -11.89 8.81
N LYS A 368 -11.53 -11.63 10.03
CA LYS A 368 -12.96 -11.73 10.37
C LYS A 368 -13.70 -10.45 9.95
N ILE A 369 -14.54 -10.56 8.92
CA ILE A 369 -15.46 -9.53 8.44
C ILE A 369 -16.90 -10.07 8.58
N PRO A 370 -17.55 -9.89 9.74
CA PRO A 370 -18.86 -10.46 10.03
C PRO A 370 -19.99 -9.77 9.23
N LEU A 371 -21.11 -10.46 9.05
CA LEU A 371 -22.36 -9.85 8.57
C LEU A 371 -22.90 -8.86 9.61
N HIS A 372 -23.77 -7.96 9.15
CA HIS A 372 -24.53 -7.01 9.98
C HIS A 372 -23.68 -6.17 10.93
N THR A 373 -22.46 -5.82 10.51
CA THR A 373 -21.51 -5.05 11.29
C THR A 373 -20.86 -4.00 10.38
N VAL A 374 -20.93 -2.74 10.79
CA VAL A 374 -20.16 -1.66 10.17
C VAL A 374 -18.80 -1.57 10.84
N ILE A 375 -17.73 -1.54 10.06
CA ILE A 375 -16.35 -1.36 10.51
C ILE A 375 -15.90 0.04 10.08
N GLU A 376 -15.61 0.91 11.04
CA GLU A 376 -15.00 2.23 10.80
C GLU A 376 -13.49 2.10 10.86
N LEU A 377 -12.81 2.52 9.79
CA LEU A 377 -11.37 2.67 9.71
C LEU A 377 -11.00 4.15 9.67
N THR A 378 -10.10 4.57 10.56
CA THR A 378 -9.52 5.92 10.56
C THR A 378 -8.02 5.83 10.29
N PRO A 379 -7.55 6.09 9.06
CA PRO A 379 -6.13 6.12 8.75
C PRO A 379 -5.38 7.17 9.58
N LYS A 380 -4.22 6.79 10.12
CA LYS A 380 -3.29 7.65 10.89
C LYS A 380 -1.90 7.63 10.25
N ALA A 381 -0.96 8.44 10.73
CA ALA A 381 0.38 8.48 10.13
C ALA A 381 1.15 7.15 10.21
N TYR A 382 0.95 6.37 11.27
CA TYR A 382 1.70 5.12 11.51
C TYR A 382 0.83 3.86 11.51
N GLY A 383 -0.45 3.98 11.13
CA GLY A 383 -1.37 2.85 11.20
C GLY A 383 -2.79 3.24 10.81
N CYS A 384 -3.75 2.46 11.30
CA CYS A 384 -5.16 2.70 11.11
C CYS A 384 -5.90 2.26 12.38
N GLU A 385 -6.77 3.14 12.89
CA GLU A 385 -7.65 2.81 14.00
C GLU A 385 -8.91 2.13 13.48
N GLU A 386 -9.44 1.19 14.25
CA GLU A 386 -10.64 0.43 13.90
C GLU A 386 -11.70 0.52 15.01
N LYS A 387 -12.96 0.69 14.61
CA LYS A 387 -14.13 0.49 15.47
C LYS A 387 -15.16 -0.38 14.75
N ARG A 388 -15.90 -1.20 15.51
CA ARG A 388 -16.95 -2.08 14.97
C ARG A 388 -18.29 -1.78 15.62
N TYR A 389 -19.31 -1.65 14.79
CA TYR A 389 -20.68 -1.35 15.18
C TYR A 389 -21.57 -2.49 14.70
N LYS A 390 -21.82 -3.47 15.57
CA LYS A 390 -22.71 -4.59 15.30
C LYS A 390 -24.15 -4.12 15.47
N VAL A 391 -24.99 -4.37 14.47
CA VAL A 391 -26.43 -4.15 14.58
C VAL A 391 -27.06 -5.36 15.29
N ASP A 392 -28.05 -5.12 16.14
CA ASP A 392 -28.76 -6.15 16.91
C ASP A 392 -29.73 -6.95 16.02
N ILE A 393 -29.17 -7.62 15.03
CA ILE A 393 -29.84 -8.50 14.07
C ILE A 393 -28.93 -9.71 13.86
N ASP A 394 -29.43 -10.90 14.17
CA ASP A 394 -28.67 -12.12 13.96
C ASP A 394 -28.35 -12.38 12.49
N ALA A 395 -27.23 -13.07 12.26
CA ALA A 395 -26.81 -13.55 10.96
C ALA A 395 -25.98 -14.83 11.13
N VAL A 396 -25.96 -15.68 10.11
CA VAL A 396 -25.09 -16.85 10.06
C VAL A 396 -23.61 -16.45 10.09
N ASP A 397 -22.76 -17.26 10.73
CA ASP A 397 -21.31 -17.09 10.63
C ASP A 397 -20.80 -17.77 9.36
N THR A 398 -20.13 -16.99 8.52
CA THR A 398 -19.55 -17.43 7.23
C THR A 398 -18.02 -17.46 7.29
N HIS A 399 -17.44 -17.26 8.46
CA HIS A 399 -16.01 -17.31 8.69
C HIS A 399 -15.54 -18.74 8.97
N ARG A 400 -14.68 -19.26 8.09
CA ARG A 400 -13.95 -20.52 8.31
C ARG A 400 -12.52 -20.22 8.81
N PRO A 401 -12.14 -20.65 10.02
CA PRO A 401 -10.81 -20.39 10.57
C PRO A 401 -9.73 -21.15 9.81
N LYS A 402 -8.47 -20.70 9.96
CA LYS A 402 -7.29 -21.41 9.45
C LYS A 402 -7.14 -22.71 10.25
N LEU A 403 -7.06 -23.85 9.57
CA LEU A 403 -6.77 -25.12 10.23
C LEU A 403 -5.38 -25.03 10.87
N LYS A 404 -5.27 -25.40 12.15
CA LYS A 404 -3.96 -25.51 12.80
C LYS A 404 -3.22 -26.66 12.13
N LYS A 405 -2.07 -26.39 11.50
CA LYS A 405 -1.18 -27.46 11.02
C LYS A 405 -0.83 -28.34 12.23
N SER A 406 -1.24 -29.59 12.22
CA SER A 406 -0.81 -30.58 13.22
C SER A 406 0.72 -30.75 13.08
N PRO A 407 1.50 -30.84 14.16
CA PRO A 407 2.97 -30.93 14.09
C PRO A 407 3.51 -32.24 13.49
N SER A 408 2.67 -33.09 12.90
CA SER A 408 2.96 -34.50 12.69
C SER A 408 2.59 -34.98 11.30
N VAL A 409 3.20 -34.40 10.26
CA VAL A 409 3.54 -35.12 9.03
C VAL A 409 4.86 -34.58 8.47
N ARG A 410 5.99 -34.98 9.08
CA ARG A 410 7.19 -35.22 8.26
C ARG A 410 6.92 -36.51 7.48
N LYS A 411 6.44 -36.42 6.24
CA LYS A 411 6.53 -37.51 5.26
C LYS A 411 7.48 -37.04 4.15
N LEU A 412 8.69 -37.58 4.16
CA LEU A 412 9.10 -38.79 3.45
C LEU A 412 9.40 -38.47 1.99
N GLY A 413 10.61 -38.88 1.58
CA GLY A 413 11.26 -38.45 0.35
C GLY A 413 10.46 -38.68 -0.93
N LYS A 414 10.89 -37.89 -1.93
CA LYS A 414 10.57 -37.96 -3.36
C LYS A 414 10.03 -39.31 -3.84
N ILE A 415 8.87 -39.29 -4.48
CA ILE A 415 8.56 -40.13 -5.64
C ILE A 415 7.99 -39.23 -6.73
N ASN A 416 8.74 -39.09 -7.83
CA ASN A 416 8.26 -38.55 -9.09
C ASN A 416 7.28 -39.55 -9.70
N LEU A 417 6.01 -39.18 -9.82
CA LEU A 417 5.06 -39.80 -10.73
C LEU A 417 4.34 -38.65 -11.45
N GLY A 418 4.71 -38.44 -12.70
CA GLY A 418 4.03 -37.52 -13.59
C GLY A 418 2.79 -38.18 -14.19
N ALA A 419 1.67 -37.45 -14.11
CA ALA A 419 0.61 -37.47 -15.11
C ALA A 419 -0.24 -36.19 -14.92
N SER A 420 -0.13 -35.27 -15.87
CA SER A 420 -1.03 -34.15 -16.17
C SER A 420 -1.60 -33.33 -14.99
N GLY A 421 -0.87 -32.29 -14.62
CA GLY A 421 -1.31 -31.22 -13.72
C GLY A 421 -0.09 -30.38 -13.39
N GLU A 422 0.16 -29.31 -14.15
CA GLU A 422 1.33 -28.46 -13.95
C GLU A 422 1.30 -27.83 -12.55
N ILE A 423 2.16 -28.32 -11.66
CA ILE A 423 2.52 -27.62 -10.44
C ILE A 423 3.61 -26.62 -10.84
N VAL A 424 3.26 -25.34 -10.96
CA VAL A 424 4.24 -24.27 -11.10
C VAL A 424 5.02 -24.18 -9.77
N ARG A 425 6.14 -24.90 -9.70
CA ARG A 425 7.12 -24.81 -8.60
C ARG A 425 8.30 -23.95 -9.04
N GLU A 426 8.01 -22.72 -9.41
CA GLU A 426 8.99 -21.63 -9.35
C GLU A 426 8.28 -20.43 -8.74
N PRO A 427 8.95 -19.61 -7.91
CA PRO A 427 8.44 -18.29 -7.58
C PRO A 427 8.43 -17.49 -8.89
N MET A 428 7.32 -17.57 -9.63
CA MET A 428 7.08 -16.72 -10.78
C MET A 428 7.19 -15.29 -10.28
N SER A 429 8.31 -14.64 -10.64
CA SER A 429 8.45 -13.20 -10.54
C SER A 429 7.22 -12.59 -11.22
N PRO A 430 6.65 -11.49 -10.68
CA PRO A 430 5.52 -10.84 -11.33
C PRO A 430 5.91 -10.60 -12.79
N ILE A 431 5.08 -11.07 -13.72
CA ILE A 431 5.28 -10.82 -15.15
C ILE A 431 5.20 -9.31 -15.32
N ILE A 432 6.36 -8.66 -15.32
CA ILE A 432 6.51 -7.26 -15.70
C ILE A 432 6.34 -7.25 -17.22
N PRO A 433 5.37 -6.51 -17.79
CA PRO A 433 5.29 -6.37 -19.24
C PRO A 433 6.59 -5.74 -19.73
N ILE A 434 7.40 -6.53 -20.44
CA ILE A 434 8.57 -6.04 -21.13
C ILE A 434 8.02 -5.20 -22.30
N SER A 435 8.25 -3.89 -22.28
CA SER A 435 7.96 -3.04 -23.44
C SER A 435 8.67 -3.64 -24.66
N PRO A 436 7.95 -3.97 -25.76
CA PRO A 436 8.62 -4.38 -26.97
C PRO A 436 9.49 -3.21 -27.45
N ASN A 437 10.75 -3.50 -27.76
CA ASN A 437 11.69 -2.58 -28.40
C ASN A 437 11.09 -2.06 -29.73
N LEU A 438 10.28 -1.02 -29.64
CA LEU A 438 9.99 -0.14 -30.77
C LEU A 438 11.24 0.70 -30.95
N PHE A 439 12.11 0.25 -31.86
CA PHE A 439 13.09 0.97 -32.68
C PHE A 439 14.33 0.08 -32.87
N PRO A 440 14.62 -0.40 -34.10
CA PRO A 440 15.85 -1.13 -34.36
C PRO A 440 17.05 -0.19 -34.19
N ARG A 441 18.06 -0.65 -33.43
CA ARG A 441 19.38 -0.03 -33.41
C ARG A 441 20.02 -0.20 -34.79
N THR A 442 20.03 0.84 -35.62
CA THR A 442 20.87 0.88 -36.81
C THR A 442 22.25 1.38 -36.43
N SER A 443 23.23 0.50 -36.55
CA SER A 443 24.65 0.82 -36.56
C SER A 443 25.05 1.37 -37.94
N SER A 444 25.52 2.62 -38.02
CA SER A 444 26.46 3.06 -39.07
C SER A 444 27.13 4.39 -38.72
N ASN A 445 28.43 4.43 -38.98
CA ASN A 445 29.43 5.48 -38.75
C ASN A 445 29.11 6.88 -39.32
N PRO A 446 29.80 7.94 -38.87
CA PRO A 446 29.55 9.32 -39.29
C PRO A 446 30.28 9.66 -40.60
N SER A 447 29.57 10.23 -41.56
CA SER A 447 30.16 10.94 -42.69
C SER A 447 29.39 12.24 -42.95
N THR A 448 30.07 13.34 -42.64
CA THR A 448 30.00 14.69 -43.24
C THR A 448 28.98 14.93 -44.36
N ILE A 449 28.02 15.85 -44.13
CA ILE A 449 27.32 16.69 -45.13
C ILE A 449 26.93 17.99 -44.40
N ASP A 450 27.72 19.06 -44.50
CA ASP A 450 27.56 20.22 -45.41
C ASP A 450 26.20 20.94 -45.27
N LEU A 451 26.22 22.14 -44.65
CA LEU A 451 25.08 23.01 -44.43
C LEU A 451 25.17 24.20 -45.40
N SER A 452 24.48 24.09 -46.53
CA SER A 452 24.13 25.24 -47.38
C SER A 452 22.67 25.62 -47.18
N GLU A 453 22.44 26.92 -46.96
CA GLU A 453 21.17 27.64 -46.76
C GLU A 453 20.02 27.24 -47.69
N PRO A 454 18.78 27.65 -47.35
CA PRO A 454 17.89 28.14 -48.39
C PRO A 454 17.36 29.56 -48.12
N ALA A 455 17.46 30.30 -49.22
CA ALA A 455 16.86 31.57 -49.57
C ALA A 455 15.43 31.82 -49.07
N LEU A 456 15.23 33.02 -48.55
CA LEU A 456 13.93 33.71 -48.49
C LEU A 456 13.50 34.09 -49.90
N GLY A 457 12.35 33.56 -50.34
CA GLY A 457 11.63 33.96 -51.54
C GLY A 457 10.20 34.36 -51.19
N SER A 458 9.89 35.63 -51.42
CA SER A 458 8.59 36.29 -51.36
C SER A 458 7.66 35.89 -52.53
N LEU A 459 6.40 36.36 -52.43
CA LEU A 459 5.25 36.35 -53.38
C LEU A 459 4.15 35.37 -52.92
N GLU A 460 2.89 35.72 -52.77
CA GLU A 460 2.08 36.90 -53.14
C GLU A 460 0.87 37.01 -52.18
#